data_AF-A0A2V3IYV5-F1
#
_entry.id   AF-A0A2V3IYV5-F1
#
_cell.length_a   1.000
_cell.length_b   1.000
_cell.length_c   1.000
_cell.angle_alpha   90.00
_cell.angle_beta   90.00
_cell.angle_gamma   90.00
#
_symmetry.space_group_name_H-M   'P 1'
#
loop_
_entity.id
_entity.type
_entity.pdbx_description
1 polymer ?
#
loop_
_entity_poly.entity_id
_entity_poly.type
_entity_poly.pdbx_seq_one_letter_code
_entity_poly.pdbx_strand_id
1 'polypeptide(L)'
;MDTMKAAVALEGTWQHSANVLIDRVLPPICTRPTSPLEFPLMLLSNSACFRASLSLALGFGIVLFAGLIKLPQIATIVSNKSVAGLALTTFLIETFGYSYNLAAHYRQRYPISTYGDFFVLIAQNYIILYLFFRYNKNPSRGIAVIAAYAAGLALMCSPYFPLSVLELMTLGNVMVVVFGRTPQIYTNYVNKSTGALSMFTCWGIFLGALARIFTTLQDVDSLNILVGYLTSACFNGTIAFQTVYYNYIVKPPKKDDKVKKAE
;
A
#
# COMPACT_ATOMS: atom_id res chain seq x y z
N MET A 1 46.73 -19.77 -15.97
CA MET A 1 46.90 -19.28 -14.59
C MET A 1 46.12 -17.98 -14.34
N ASP A 2 45.95 -17.13 -15.36
CA ASP A 2 45.22 -15.85 -15.21
C ASP A 2 43.68 -15.97 -15.21
N THR A 3 43.13 -16.96 -15.89
CA THR A 3 41.67 -17.25 -15.88
C THR A 3 41.17 -17.75 -14.52
N MET A 4 42.01 -18.50 -13.80
CA MET A 4 41.69 -19.05 -12.48
C MET A 4 41.74 -17.97 -11.38
N LYS A 5 42.67 -17.00 -11.50
CA LYS A 5 42.72 -15.82 -10.62
C LYS A 5 41.54 -14.87 -10.85
N ALA A 6 41.11 -14.71 -12.10
CA ALA A 6 39.92 -13.90 -12.43
C ALA A 6 38.63 -14.53 -11.90
N ALA A 7 38.49 -15.86 -11.96
CA ALA A 7 37.35 -16.58 -11.39
C ALA A 7 37.28 -16.46 -9.86
N VAL A 8 38.41 -16.61 -9.17
CA VAL A 8 38.51 -16.45 -7.70
C VAL A 8 38.25 -15.00 -7.25
N ALA A 9 38.70 -14.00 -8.03
CA ALA A 9 38.41 -12.60 -7.76
C ALA A 9 36.93 -12.24 -8.00
N LEU A 10 36.29 -12.85 -9.00
CA LEU A 10 34.85 -12.74 -9.22
C LEU A 10 34.07 -13.43 -8.09
N GLU A 11 34.43 -14.64 -7.68
CA GLU A 11 33.80 -15.32 -6.53
C GLU A 11 33.93 -14.52 -5.23
N GLY A 12 35.11 -13.94 -4.95
CA GLY A 12 35.31 -13.11 -3.76
C GLY A 12 34.48 -11.81 -3.77
N THR A 13 34.28 -11.20 -4.93
CA THR A 13 33.44 -9.99 -5.07
C THR A 13 31.94 -10.31 -5.04
N TRP A 14 31.51 -11.45 -5.59
CA TRP A 14 30.15 -11.96 -5.46
C TRP A 14 29.81 -12.36 -4.02
N GLN A 15 30.71 -13.06 -3.33
CA GLN A 15 30.53 -13.41 -1.92
C GLN A 15 30.48 -12.16 -1.03
N HIS A 16 31.34 -11.17 -1.26
CA HIS A 16 31.30 -9.92 -0.50
C HIS A 16 30.00 -9.13 -0.75
N SER A 17 29.56 -9.04 -2.00
CA SER A 17 28.30 -8.36 -2.36
C SER A 17 27.06 -9.10 -1.84
N ALA A 18 27.07 -10.44 -1.90
CA ALA A 18 26.02 -11.27 -1.34
C ALA A 18 25.97 -11.15 0.19
N ASN A 19 27.12 -11.12 0.86
CA ASN A 19 27.19 -10.97 2.31
C ASN A 19 26.69 -9.59 2.78
N VAL A 20 26.98 -8.52 2.04
CA VAL A 20 26.45 -7.18 2.33
C VAL A 20 24.93 -7.10 2.11
N LEU A 21 24.42 -7.79 1.08
CA LEU A 21 22.97 -7.88 0.83
C LEU A 21 22.27 -8.71 1.91
N ILE A 22 22.85 -9.84 2.32
CA ILE A 22 22.34 -10.68 3.40
C ILE A 22 22.30 -9.87 4.70
N ASP A 23 23.33 -9.11 5.04
CA ASP A 23 23.37 -8.29 6.24
C ASP A 23 22.36 -7.13 6.26
N ARG A 24 21.89 -6.68 5.08
CA ARG A 24 20.85 -5.64 4.98
C ARG A 24 19.43 -6.18 4.90
N VAL A 25 19.27 -7.40 4.37
CA VAL A 25 17.96 -8.02 4.10
C VAL A 25 17.57 -9.00 5.21
N LEU A 26 18.53 -9.53 5.97
CA LEU A 26 18.24 -10.47 7.03
C LEU A 26 17.90 -9.72 8.33
N PRO A 27 16.77 -10.04 8.99
CA PRO A 27 16.46 -9.48 10.31
C PRO A 27 17.57 -9.82 11.32
N PRO A 28 17.87 -8.92 12.28
CA PRO A 28 18.95 -9.12 13.25
C PRO A 28 18.73 -10.33 14.18
N ILE A 29 17.50 -10.84 14.26
CA ILE A 29 17.11 -12.03 15.05
C ILE A 29 17.55 -13.33 14.35
N CYS A 30 17.78 -13.29 13.04
CA CYS A 30 18.20 -14.45 12.28
C CYS A 30 19.72 -14.63 12.38
N THR A 31 20.17 -15.85 12.61
CA THR A 31 21.59 -16.21 12.48
C THR A 31 22.05 -16.03 11.04
N ARG A 32 23.31 -15.67 10.80
CA ARG A 32 23.82 -15.58 9.43
C ARG A 32 23.88 -16.99 8.80
N PRO A 33 23.29 -17.21 7.61
CA PRO A 33 23.46 -18.45 6.89
C PRO A 33 24.91 -18.56 6.39
N THR A 34 25.55 -19.72 6.56
CA THR A 34 26.92 -19.94 6.09
C THR A 34 26.97 -20.47 4.65
N SER A 35 25.83 -20.96 4.14
CA SER A 35 25.64 -21.34 2.73
C SER A 35 24.22 -20.99 2.24
N PRO A 36 23.99 -20.85 0.91
CA PRO A 36 22.67 -20.55 0.35
C PRO A 36 21.61 -21.63 0.64
N LEU A 37 22.03 -22.88 0.83
CA LEU A 37 21.15 -24.02 1.09
C LEU A 37 20.69 -24.07 2.56
N GLU A 38 21.39 -23.41 3.47
CA GLU A 38 20.98 -23.28 4.88
C GLU A 38 19.89 -22.24 5.10
N PHE A 39 19.74 -21.28 4.18
CA PHE A 39 18.76 -20.20 4.32
C PHE A 39 17.30 -20.70 4.44
N PRO A 40 16.79 -21.60 3.57
CA PRO A 40 15.45 -22.16 3.73
C PRO A 40 15.28 -22.95 5.02
N LEU A 41 16.32 -23.71 5.41
CA LEU A 41 16.30 -24.57 6.59
C LEU A 41 16.27 -23.76 7.89
N MET A 42 17.04 -22.67 7.92
CA MET A 42 17.03 -21.69 8.99
C MET A 42 15.68 -20.97 9.12
N LEU A 43 15.09 -20.57 7.98
CA LEU A 43 13.78 -19.93 7.94
C LEU A 43 12.69 -20.85 8.48
N LEU A 44 12.74 -22.15 8.17
CA LEU A 44 11.75 -23.14 8.61
C LEU A 44 11.96 -23.59 10.07
N SER A 45 13.21 -23.59 10.55
CA SER A 45 13.56 -24.05 11.90
C SER A 45 13.29 -23.01 12.98
N ASN A 46 13.49 -21.71 12.70
CA ASN A 46 13.31 -20.64 13.67
C ASN A 46 12.05 -19.80 13.37
N SER A 47 10.99 -20.01 14.15
CA SER A 47 9.71 -19.32 13.99
C SER A 47 9.77 -17.80 14.17
N ALA A 48 10.69 -17.29 15.00
CA ALA A 48 10.88 -15.85 15.17
C ALA A 48 11.58 -15.24 13.94
N CYS A 49 12.62 -15.91 13.43
CA CYS A 49 13.32 -15.51 12.21
C CYS A 49 12.39 -15.56 10.98
N PHE A 50 11.54 -16.58 10.88
CA PHE A 50 10.53 -16.68 9.82
C PHE A 50 9.59 -15.47 9.82
N ARG A 51 8.99 -15.15 10.97
CA ARG A 51 8.01 -14.05 11.08
C ARG A 51 8.64 -12.70 10.78
N ALA A 52 9.84 -12.43 11.30
CA ALA A 52 10.56 -11.20 11.02
C ALA A 52 10.92 -11.08 9.52
N SER A 53 11.39 -12.17 8.90
CA SER A 53 11.75 -12.16 7.48
C SER A 53 10.53 -12.00 6.59
N LEU A 54 9.42 -12.65 6.95
CA LEU A 54 8.13 -12.49 6.27
C LEU A 54 7.60 -11.06 6.40
N SER A 55 7.71 -10.45 7.58
CA SER A 55 7.27 -9.06 7.80
C SER A 55 8.03 -8.10 6.92
N LEU A 56 9.36 -8.25 6.88
CA LEU A 56 10.23 -7.45 6.05
C LEU A 56 9.91 -7.62 4.56
N ALA A 57 9.74 -8.86 4.10
CA ALA A 57 9.38 -9.16 2.72
C ALA A 57 8.02 -8.56 2.33
N LEU A 58 7.01 -8.67 3.20
CA LEU A 58 5.70 -8.07 2.99
C LEU A 58 5.78 -6.55 2.97
N GLY A 59 6.52 -5.93 3.91
CA GLY A 59 6.74 -4.49 3.96
C GLY A 59 7.36 -3.95 2.67
N PHE A 60 8.46 -4.54 2.21
CA PHE A 60 9.07 -4.17 0.92
C PHE A 60 8.15 -4.44 -0.26
N GLY A 61 7.43 -5.55 -0.27
CA GLY A 61 6.45 -5.87 -1.31
C GLY A 61 5.37 -4.81 -1.42
N ILE A 62 4.87 -4.30 -0.28
CA ILE A 62 3.88 -3.23 -0.24
C ILE A 62 4.44 -1.92 -0.79
N VAL A 63 5.67 -1.54 -0.41
CA VAL A 63 6.33 -0.32 -0.94
C VAL A 63 6.54 -0.41 -2.45
N LEU A 64 7.03 -1.57 -2.93
CA LEU A 64 7.22 -1.81 -4.36
C LEU A 64 5.89 -1.73 -5.12
N PHE A 65 4.85 -2.40 -4.62
CA PHE A 65 3.53 -2.37 -5.24
C PHE A 65 2.95 -0.95 -5.26
N ALA A 66 3.10 -0.19 -4.16
CA ALA A 66 2.69 1.20 -4.10
C ALA A 66 3.38 2.05 -5.18
N GLY A 67 4.63 1.76 -5.52
CA GLY A 67 5.37 2.37 -6.63
C GLY A 67 4.82 2.10 -8.03
N LEU A 68 4.03 1.04 -8.19
CA LEU A 68 3.46 0.63 -9.48
C LEU A 68 2.00 1.06 -9.64
N ILE A 69 1.24 1.23 -8.55
CA ILE A 69 -0.21 1.46 -8.58
C ILE A 69 -0.63 2.63 -9.48
N LYS A 70 0.09 3.77 -9.42
CA LYS A 70 -0.32 4.98 -10.15
C LYS A 70 0.33 5.09 -11.54
N LEU A 71 1.30 4.23 -11.88
CA LEU A 71 1.98 4.27 -13.17
C LEU A 71 1.04 4.09 -14.37
N PRO A 72 0.08 3.14 -14.38
CA PRO A 72 -0.87 3.02 -15.48
C PRO A 72 -1.69 4.30 -15.66
N GLN A 73 -2.12 4.92 -14.56
CA GLN A 73 -2.87 6.17 -14.59
C GLN A 73 -2.04 7.33 -15.15
N ILE A 74 -0.76 7.45 -14.76
CA ILE A 74 0.17 8.44 -15.31
C ILE A 74 0.36 8.21 -16.82
N ALA A 75 0.57 6.96 -17.23
CA ALA A 75 0.72 6.61 -18.65
C ALA A 75 -0.52 6.99 -19.47
N THR A 76 -1.72 6.73 -18.97
CA THR A 76 -2.98 7.15 -19.60
C THR A 76 -3.09 8.66 -19.74
N ILE A 77 -2.75 9.42 -18.69
CA ILE A 77 -2.79 10.90 -18.70
C ILE A 77 -1.82 11.46 -19.75
N VAL A 78 -0.59 10.94 -19.80
CA VAL A 78 0.44 11.39 -20.76
C VAL A 78 0.09 11.01 -22.19
N SER A 79 -0.38 9.77 -22.41
CA SER A 79 -0.77 9.27 -23.73
C SER A 79 -1.93 10.07 -24.33
N ASN A 80 -2.97 10.33 -23.52
CA ASN A 80 -4.13 11.10 -23.95
C ASN A 80 -3.90 12.62 -23.91
N LYS A 81 -2.80 13.09 -23.31
CA LYS A 81 -2.51 14.52 -23.05
C LYS A 81 -3.68 15.26 -22.41
N SER A 82 -4.46 14.57 -21.59
CA SER A 82 -5.73 15.04 -21.05
C SER A 82 -5.98 14.44 -19.67
N VAL A 83 -6.67 15.20 -18.83
CA VAL A 83 -7.16 14.78 -17.51
C VAL A 83 -8.68 14.76 -17.44
N ALA A 84 -9.36 14.71 -18.60
CA ALA A 84 -10.81 14.57 -18.66
C ALA A 84 -11.27 13.30 -17.92
N GLY A 85 -12.33 13.43 -17.11
CA GLY A 85 -12.86 12.34 -16.29
C GLY A 85 -12.13 12.11 -14.96
N LEU A 86 -11.01 12.82 -14.71
CA LEU A 86 -10.33 12.76 -13.42
C LEU A 86 -10.77 13.91 -12.51
N ALA A 87 -11.01 13.58 -11.23
CA ALA A 87 -11.32 14.57 -10.22
C ALA A 87 -10.04 15.06 -9.52
N LEU A 88 -9.71 16.35 -9.67
CA LEU A 88 -8.57 16.98 -8.98
C LEU A 88 -8.63 16.75 -7.47
N THR A 89 -9.83 16.89 -6.90
CA THR A 89 -10.10 16.74 -5.46
C THR A 89 -9.62 15.40 -4.92
N THR A 90 -9.74 14.32 -5.70
CA THR A 90 -9.25 12.99 -5.31
C THR A 90 -7.76 13.01 -5.03
N PHE A 91 -6.96 13.54 -5.96
CA PHE A 91 -5.50 13.57 -5.80
C PHE A 91 -5.05 14.52 -4.69
N LEU A 92 -5.76 15.63 -4.48
CA LEU A 92 -5.50 16.54 -3.37
C LEU A 92 -5.74 15.84 -2.03
N ILE A 93 -6.90 15.21 -1.85
CA ILE A 93 -7.25 14.49 -0.61
C ILE A 93 -6.30 13.31 -0.37
N GLU A 94 -5.99 12.52 -1.40
CA GLU A 94 -5.02 11.43 -1.29
C GLU A 94 -3.65 11.94 -0.84
N THR A 95 -3.14 13.01 -1.45
CA THR A 95 -1.84 13.60 -1.12
C THR A 95 -1.80 14.10 0.32
N PHE A 96 -2.86 14.75 0.77
CA PHE A 96 -3.02 15.15 2.17
C PHE A 96 -3.02 13.93 3.11
N GLY A 97 -3.81 12.91 2.76
CA GLY A 97 -3.88 11.61 3.43
C GLY A 97 -2.52 10.98 3.66
N TYR A 98 -1.76 10.80 2.58
CA TYR A 98 -0.43 10.22 2.64
C TYR A 98 0.55 11.10 3.42
N SER A 99 0.43 12.43 3.34
CA SER A 99 1.35 13.37 4.01
C SER A 99 1.26 13.28 5.53
N TYR A 100 0.06 13.33 6.13
CA TYR A 100 -0.05 13.24 7.58
C TYR A 100 0.30 11.82 8.07
N ASN A 101 -0.03 10.77 7.32
CA ASN A 101 0.35 9.41 7.69
C ASN A 101 1.88 9.25 7.67
N LEU A 102 2.55 9.72 6.62
CA LEU A 102 4.02 9.74 6.55
C LEU A 102 4.62 10.49 7.74
N ALA A 103 4.14 11.69 8.04
CA ALA A 103 4.64 12.50 9.14
C ALA A 103 4.42 11.85 10.51
N ALA A 104 3.24 11.25 10.74
CA ALA A 104 2.91 10.55 11.99
C ALA A 104 3.89 9.39 12.23
N HIS A 105 4.08 8.52 11.23
CA HIS A 105 4.93 7.35 11.35
C HIS A 105 6.41 7.72 11.44
N TYR A 106 6.86 8.74 10.70
CA TYR A 106 8.22 9.26 10.79
C TYR A 106 8.53 9.79 12.19
N ARG A 107 7.62 10.59 12.77
CA ARG A 107 7.82 11.19 14.10
C ARG A 107 7.73 10.20 15.25
N GLN A 108 6.95 9.14 15.08
CA GLN A 108 6.88 8.00 16.01
C GLN A 108 8.07 7.03 15.84
N ARG A 109 9.01 7.32 14.92
CA ARG A 109 10.25 6.55 14.69
C ARG A 109 10.02 5.09 14.30
N TYR A 110 8.93 4.80 13.58
CA TYR A 110 8.71 3.46 13.05
C TYR A 110 9.70 3.11 11.94
N PRO A 111 9.89 1.82 11.64
CA PRO A 111 10.70 1.38 10.51
C PRO A 111 10.17 1.91 9.17
N ILE A 112 11.06 2.20 8.22
CA ILE A 112 10.70 2.67 6.87
C ILE A 112 9.83 1.63 6.14
N SER A 113 10.00 0.34 6.42
CA SER A 113 9.16 -0.74 5.86
C SER A 113 7.67 -0.57 6.19
N THR A 114 7.33 0.14 7.26
CA THR A 114 5.94 0.38 7.70
C THR A 114 5.25 1.49 6.92
N TYR A 115 5.98 2.56 6.57
CA TYR A 115 5.39 3.80 6.05
C TYR A 115 5.97 4.28 4.70
N GLY A 116 6.99 3.59 4.18
CA GLY A 116 7.70 3.98 2.97
C GLY A 116 6.81 4.03 1.73
N ASP A 117 5.68 3.32 1.75
CA ASP A 117 4.68 3.37 0.70
C ASP A 117 4.04 4.77 0.58
N PHE A 118 3.80 5.46 1.70
CA PHE A 118 3.25 6.82 1.67
C PHE A 118 4.20 7.80 0.96
N PHE A 119 5.50 7.67 1.20
CA PHE A 119 6.52 8.48 0.51
C PHE A 119 6.46 8.27 -1.01
N VAL A 120 6.43 7.01 -1.45
CA VAL A 120 6.36 6.64 -2.87
C VAL A 120 5.03 7.08 -3.52
N LEU A 121 3.92 7.01 -2.80
CA LEU A 121 2.61 7.47 -3.26
C LEU A 121 2.52 8.99 -3.37
N ILE A 122 3.11 9.74 -2.43
CA ILE A 122 3.19 11.21 -2.49
C ILE A 122 3.95 11.63 -3.75
N ALA A 123 5.11 11.01 -4.03
CA ALA A 123 5.90 11.32 -5.22
C ALA A 123 5.11 11.11 -6.51
N GLN A 124 4.40 9.98 -6.64
CA GLN A 124 3.54 9.71 -7.79
C GLN A 124 2.36 10.69 -7.88
N ASN A 125 1.73 11.05 -6.75
CA ASN A 125 0.65 12.02 -6.75
C ASN A 125 1.12 13.43 -7.11
N TYR A 126 2.34 13.85 -6.76
CA TYR A 126 2.91 15.10 -7.25
C TYR A 126 3.09 15.11 -8.76
N ILE A 127 3.53 13.99 -9.36
CA ILE A 127 3.60 13.85 -10.82
C ILE A 127 2.20 14.02 -11.43
N ILE A 128 1.19 13.33 -10.88
CA ILE A 128 -0.19 13.45 -11.37
C ILE A 128 -0.71 14.88 -11.23
N LEU A 129 -0.54 15.52 -10.08
CA LEU A 129 -0.98 16.90 -9.84
C LEU A 129 -0.31 17.87 -10.81
N TYR A 130 0.99 17.72 -11.06
CA TYR A 130 1.68 18.53 -12.05
C TYR A 130 1.09 18.33 -13.45
N LEU A 131 0.92 17.09 -13.90
CA LEU A 131 0.30 16.77 -15.20
C LEU A 131 -1.13 17.32 -15.30
N PHE A 132 -1.91 17.23 -14.21
CA PHE A 132 -3.28 17.72 -14.13
C PHE A 132 -3.35 19.22 -14.40
N PHE A 133 -2.50 20.02 -13.74
CA PHE A 133 -2.45 21.46 -13.97
C PHE A 133 -1.79 21.82 -15.30
N ARG A 134 -0.80 21.05 -15.75
CA ARG A 134 -0.11 21.24 -17.04
C ARG A 134 -1.03 21.08 -18.24
N TYR A 135 -1.91 20.07 -18.23
CA TYR A 135 -2.88 19.85 -19.31
C TYR A 135 -4.12 20.75 -19.22
N ASN A 136 -4.40 21.31 -18.03
CA ASN A 136 -5.35 22.42 -17.86
C ASN A 136 -4.73 23.81 -18.09
N LYS A 137 -3.59 23.89 -18.80
CA LYS A 137 -2.89 25.12 -19.20
C LYS A 137 -2.46 26.05 -18.05
N ASN A 138 -2.36 25.54 -16.81
CA ASN A 138 -1.97 26.32 -15.63
C ASN A 138 -0.83 25.65 -14.83
N PRO A 139 0.34 25.38 -15.43
CA PRO A 139 1.43 24.63 -14.77
C PRO A 139 2.01 25.34 -13.54
N SER A 140 2.00 26.68 -13.51
CA SER A 140 2.45 27.48 -12.36
C SER A 140 1.63 27.19 -11.11
N ARG A 141 0.31 27.06 -11.25
CA ARG A 141 -0.59 26.67 -10.15
C ARG A 141 -0.29 25.25 -9.67
N GLY A 142 0.05 24.33 -10.57
CA GLY A 142 0.47 22.98 -10.20
C GLY A 142 1.73 22.96 -9.34
N ILE A 143 2.75 23.71 -9.75
CA ILE A 143 4.00 23.86 -8.97
C ILE A 143 3.70 24.49 -7.60
N ALA A 144 2.88 25.54 -7.55
CA ALA A 144 2.50 26.18 -6.29
C ALA A 144 1.76 25.23 -5.34
N VAL A 145 0.84 24.40 -5.86
CA VAL A 145 0.14 23.39 -5.07
C VAL A 145 1.11 22.34 -4.52
N ILE A 146 2.01 21.82 -5.36
CA ILE A 146 3.02 20.83 -4.94
C ILE A 146 3.96 21.42 -3.88
N ALA A 147 4.43 22.66 -4.09
CA ALA A 147 5.26 23.36 -3.12
C ALA A 147 4.52 23.56 -1.78
N ALA A 148 3.23 23.88 -1.81
CA ALA A 148 2.40 24.01 -0.61
C ALA A 148 2.27 22.68 0.15
N TYR A 149 2.03 21.56 -0.56
CA TYR A 149 2.02 20.23 0.08
C TYR A 149 3.37 19.84 0.64
N ALA A 150 4.46 20.11 -0.08
CA ALA A 150 5.82 19.81 0.39
C ALA A 150 6.17 20.64 1.65
N ALA A 151 5.82 21.92 1.67
CA ALA A 151 5.98 22.77 2.85
C ALA A 151 5.10 22.29 4.03
N GLY A 152 3.85 21.89 3.75
CA GLY A 152 2.95 21.32 4.74
C GLY A 152 3.49 20.02 5.34
N LEU A 153 4.01 19.11 4.51
CA LEU A 153 4.66 17.89 4.97
C LEU A 153 5.90 18.20 5.83
N ALA A 154 6.75 19.13 5.40
CA ALA A 154 7.91 19.54 6.19
C ALA A 154 7.51 20.11 7.56
N LEU A 155 6.45 20.92 7.62
CA LEU A 155 5.87 21.42 8.87
C LEU A 155 5.37 20.27 9.74
N MET A 156 4.61 19.32 9.19
CA MET A 156 4.08 18.16 9.92
C MET A 156 5.19 17.27 10.49
N CYS A 157 6.30 17.12 9.75
CA CYS A 157 7.49 16.39 10.21
C CYS A 157 8.31 17.15 11.27
N SER A 158 8.11 18.46 11.39
CA SER A 158 8.84 19.29 12.36
C SER A 158 8.32 19.10 13.79
N PRO A 159 9.13 19.43 14.82
CA PRO A 159 8.69 19.41 16.21
C PRO A 159 7.62 20.48 16.52
N TYR A 160 7.47 21.50 15.67
CA TYR A 160 6.51 22.59 15.87
C TYR A 160 5.06 22.18 15.63
N PHE A 161 4.82 21.11 14.87
CA PHE A 161 3.48 20.57 14.69
C PHE A 161 3.15 19.61 15.85
N PRO A 162 1.96 19.65 16.47
CA PRO A 162 1.63 18.74 17.57
C PRO A 162 1.52 17.28 17.09
N LEU A 163 2.19 16.35 17.77
CA LEU A 163 2.12 14.92 17.43
C LEU A 163 0.70 14.35 17.66
N SER A 164 0.01 14.81 18.69
CA SER A 164 -1.37 14.41 19.01
C SER A 164 -2.36 14.70 17.87
N VAL A 165 -2.13 15.79 17.12
CA VAL A 165 -2.96 16.11 15.94
C VAL A 165 -2.70 15.10 14.83
N LEU A 166 -1.44 14.72 14.57
CA LEU A 166 -1.12 13.69 13.58
C LEU A 166 -1.72 12.33 13.96
N GLU A 167 -1.64 11.94 15.24
CA GLU A 167 -2.24 10.70 15.74
C GLU A 167 -3.76 10.70 15.58
N LEU A 168 -4.42 11.82 15.88
CA LEU A 168 -5.85 11.98 15.67
C LEU A 168 -6.22 11.88 14.18
N MET A 169 -5.43 12.48 13.29
CA MET A 169 -5.64 12.37 11.84
C MET A 169 -5.45 10.92 11.38
N THR A 170 -4.42 10.22 11.87
CA THR A 170 -4.19 8.80 11.58
C THR A 170 -5.32 7.92 12.11
N LEU A 171 -5.86 8.19 13.29
CA LEU A 171 -7.04 7.51 13.82
C LEU A 171 -8.28 7.81 12.96
N GLY A 172 -8.39 9.02 12.42
CA GLY A 172 -9.44 9.43 11.49
C GLY A 172 -9.53 8.56 10.23
N ASN A 173 -8.45 7.88 9.80
CA ASN A 173 -8.50 6.90 8.72
C ASN A 173 -9.55 5.80 8.97
N VAL A 174 -9.75 5.39 10.22
CA VAL A 174 -10.77 4.40 10.61
C VAL A 174 -12.14 4.88 10.14
N MET A 175 -12.48 6.14 10.41
CA MET A 175 -13.75 6.73 10.01
C MET A 175 -13.88 6.78 8.49
N VAL A 176 -12.81 7.16 7.78
CA VAL A 176 -12.79 7.19 6.32
C VAL A 176 -13.09 5.80 5.73
N VAL A 177 -12.49 4.74 6.30
CA VAL A 177 -12.76 3.36 5.88
C VAL A 177 -14.21 2.97 6.16
N VAL A 178 -14.69 3.20 7.38
CA VAL A 178 -16.06 2.84 7.78
C VAL A 178 -17.08 3.52 6.88
N PHE A 179 -17.03 4.85 6.76
CA PHE A 179 -17.96 5.60 5.93
C PHE A 179 -17.76 5.34 4.44
N GLY A 180 -16.53 5.07 3.99
CA GLY A 180 -16.22 4.79 2.59
C GLY A 180 -16.66 3.40 2.11
N ARG A 181 -16.75 2.42 3.02
CA ARG A 181 -17.08 1.02 2.67
C ARG A 181 -18.49 0.60 3.06
N THR A 182 -19.09 1.21 4.09
CA THR A 182 -20.44 0.87 4.55
C THR A 182 -21.50 0.99 3.45
N PRO A 183 -21.57 2.08 2.66
CA PRO A 183 -22.56 2.20 1.59
C PRO A 183 -22.42 1.10 0.53
N GLN A 184 -21.19 0.71 0.19
CA GLN A 184 -20.92 -0.36 -0.76
C GLN A 184 -21.38 -1.72 -0.20
N ILE A 185 -21.06 -2.02 1.06
CA ILE A 185 -21.48 -3.25 1.74
C ILE A 185 -23.01 -3.37 1.76
N TYR A 186 -23.68 -2.27 2.12
CA TYR A 186 -25.14 -2.20 2.15
C TYR A 186 -25.75 -2.38 0.76
N THR A 187 -25.22 -1.68 -0.24
CA THR A 187 -25.69 -1.77 -1.62
C THR A 187 -25.55 -3.19 -2.18
N ASN A 188 -24.40 -3.84 -1.96
CA ASN A 188 -24.19 -5.24 -2.34
C ASN A 188 -25.22 -6.16 -1.67
N TYR A 189 -25.51 -5.92 -0.38
CA TYR A 189 -26.47 -6.73 0.36
C TYR A 189 -27.91 -6.56 -0.14
N VAL A 190 -28.34 -5.33 -0.42
CA VAL A 190 -29.68 -5.05 -0.94
C VAL A 190 -29.84 -5.58 -2.36
N ASN A 191 -28.85 -5.34 -3.22
CA ASN A 191 -28.92 -5.73 -4.63
C ASN A 191 -28.69 -7.22 -4.86
N LYS A 192 -28.22 -7.96 -3.85
CA LYS A 192 -27.82 -9.38 -3.97
C LYS A 192 -26.83 -9.62 -5.11
N SER A 193 -26.03 -8.61 -5.42
CA SER A 193 -25.05 -8.60 -6.51
C SER A 193 -23.97 -7.59 -6.17
N THR A 194 -22.73 -7.87 -6.57
CA THR A 194 -21.63 -6.92 -6.47
C THR A 194 -21.45 -6.08 -7.74
N GLY A 195 -22.34 -6.21 -8.74
CA GLY A 195 -22.27 -5.44 -9.98
C GLY A 195 -20.92 -5.58 -10.69
N ALA A 196 -20.32 -4.43 -11.04
CA ALA A 196 -19.03 -4.37 -11.74
C ALA A 196 -17.79 -4.42 -10.80
N LEU A 197 -17.95 -4.74 -9.51
CA LEU A 197 -16.80 -4.85 -8.60
C LEU A 197 -15.87 -5.99 -9.06
N SER A 198 -14.60 -5.65 -9.26
CA SER A 198 -13.55 -6.64 -9.56
C SER A 198 -13.23 -7.46 -8.32
N MET A 199 -13.48 -8.78 -8.39
CA MET A 199 -13.12 -9.73 -7.33
C MET A 199 -11.62 -9.66 -7.02
N PHE A 200 -10.78 -9.68 -8.06
CA PHE A 200 -9.32 -9.59 -7.92
C PHE A 200 -8.90 -8.34 -7.12
N THR A 201 -9.52 -7.20 -7.41
CA THR A 201 -9.24 -5.94 -6.69
C THR A 201 -9.71 -6.01 -5.25
N CYS A 202 -10.92 -6.52 -4.98
CA CYS A 202 -11.46 -6.59 -3.63
C CYS A 202 -10.62 -7.50 -2.73
N TRP A 203 -10.23 -8.67 -3.24
CA TRP A 203 -9.33 -9.59 -2.54
C TRP A 203 -7.93 -9.02 -2.37
N GLY A 204 -7.38 -8.34 -3.37
CA GLY A 204 -6.08 -7.66 -3.26
C GLY A 204 -6.06 -6.61 -2.14
N ILE A 205 -7.11 -5.80 -2.03
CA ILE A 205 -7.23 -4.80 -0.95
C ILE A 205 -7.35 -5.48 0.41
N PHE A 206 -8.13 -6.55 0.53
CA PHE A 206 -8.26 -7.31 1.76
C PHE A 206 -6.94 -7.96 2.19
N LEU A 207 -6.26 -8.66 1.28
CA LEU A 207 -4.97 -9.29 1.55
C LEU A 207 -3.89 -8.26 1.89
N GLY A 208 -3.90 -7.10 1.24
CA GLY A 208 -3.03 -5.98 1.60
C GLY A 208 -3.28 -5.47 3.02
N ALA A 209 -4.54 -5.40 3.47
CA ALA A 209 -4.86 -5.04 4.85
C ALA A 209 -4.39 -6.11 5.85
N LEU A 210 -4.51 -7.40 5.53
CA LEU A 210 -3.97 -8.49 6.35
C LEU A 210 -2.44 -8.43 6.44
N ALA A 211 -1.76 -8.16 5.32
CA ALA A 211 -0.31 -7.98 5.30
C ALA A 211 0.09 -6.83 6.25
N ARG A 212 -0.64 -5.70 6.24
CA ARG A 212 -0.40 -4.59 7.17
C ARG A 212 -0.67 -4.93 8.62
N ILE A 213 -1.69 -5.73 8.93
CA ILE A 213 -1.91 -6.21 10.31
C ILE A 213 -0.69 -7.01 10.77
N PHE A 214 -0.23 -7.95 9.93
CA PHE A 214 0.92 -8.79 10.26
C PHE A 214 2.19 -7.97 10.47
N THR A 215 2.51 -7.05 9.55
CA THR A 215 3.72 -6.21 9.69
C THR A 215 3.62 -5.26 10.87
N THR A 216 2.44 -4.73 11.17
CA THR A 216 2.23 -3.87 12.35
C THR A 216 2.44 -4.65 13.64
N LEU A 217 1.87 -5.86 13.77
CA LEU A 217 2.08 -6.70 14.95
C LEU A 217 3.55 -7.10 15.16
N GLN A 218 4.34 -7.14 14.09
CA GLN A 218 5.75 -7.52 14.15
C GLN A 218 6.70 -6.34 14.37
N ASP A 219 6.40 -5.18 13.77
CA ASP A 219 7.34 -4.05 13.64
C ASP A 219 6.88 -2.77 14.39
N VAL A 220 5.65 -2.73 14.91
CA VAL A 220 5.02 -1.52 15.45
C VAL A 220 4.28 -1.82 16.76
N ASP A 221 4.70 -1.19 17.85
CA ASP A 221 4.01 -1.28 19.15
C ASP A 221 2.97 -0.17 19.32
N SER A 222 1.97 -0.12 18.42
CA SER A 222 0.93 0.91 18.45
C SER A 222 -0.46 0.36 18.13
N LEU A 223 -1.32 0.39 19.15
CA LEU A 223 -2.71 -0.03 19.03
C LEU A 223 -3.50 0.83 18.04
N ASN A 224 -3.17 2.12 17.91
CA ASN A 224 -3.89 3.04 17.02
C ASN A 224 -3.77 2.62 15.55
N ILE A 225 -2.56 2.26 15.11
CA ILE A 225 -2.30 1.81 13.74
C ILE A 225 -2.93 0.43 13.52
N LEU A 226 -2.80 -0.46 14.51
CA LEU A 226 -3.37 -1.81 14.44
C LEU A 226 -4.90 -1.78 14.31
N VAL A 227 -5.60 -0.94 15.08
CA VAL A 227 -7.06 -0.77 14.99
C VAL A 227 -7.47 -0.25 13.60
N GLY A 228 -6.67 0.65 13.02
CA GLY A 228 -6.83 1.11 11.64
C GLY A 228 -6.83 -0.04 10.63
N TYR A 229 -5.80 -0.88 10.67
CA TYR A 229 -5.69 -2.00 9.74
C TYR A 229 -6.68 -3.13 10.02
N LEU A 230 -7.03 -3.40 11.27
CA LEU A 230 -8.10 -4.33 11.65
C LEU A 230 -9.44 -3.88 11.06
N THR A 231 -9.80 -2.60 11.24
CA THR A 231 -11.02 -2.05 10.67
C THR A 231 -11.00 -2.17 9.15
N SER A 232 -9.88 -1.82 8.51
CA SER A 232 -9.69 -1.99 7.07
C SER A 232 -9.89 -3.44 6.61
N ALA A 233 -9.32 -4.42 7.32
CA ALA A 233 -9.48 -5.83 7.00
C ALA A 233 -10.93 -6.29 7.16
N CYS A 234 -11.63 -5.89 8.22
CA CYS A 234 -13.04 -6.26 8.42
C CYS A 234 -13.94 -5.74 7.29
N PHE A 235 -13.84 -4.46 6.94
CA PHE A 235 -14.72 -3.84 5.94
C PHE A 235 -14.37 -4.29 4.51
N ASN A 236 -13.08 -4.31 4.15
CA ASN A 236 -12.68 -4.77 2.83
C ASN A 236 -12.86 -6.30 2.68
N GLY A 237 -12.67 -7.06 3.76
CA GLY A 237 -12.96 -8.49 3.81
C GLY A 237 -14.44 -8.78 3.59
N THR A 238 -15.33 -8.03 4.23
CA THR A 238 -16.79 -8.15 4.01
C THR A 238 -17.14 -7.98 2.53
N ILE A 239 -16.60 -6.96 1.86
CA ILE A 239 -16.81 -6.76 0.42
C ILE A 239 -16.21 -7.91 -0.40
N ALA A 240 -14.98 -8.36 -0.09
CA ALA A 240 -14.33 -9.47 -0.77
C ALA A 240 -15.18 -10.76 -0.69
N PHE A 241 -15.69 -11.12 0.50
CA PHE A 241 -16.58 -12.26 0.67
C PHE A 241 -17.92 -12.08 -0.03
N GLN A 242 -18.49 -10.87 -0.05
CA GLN A 242 -19.69 -10.58 -0.84
C GLN A 242 -19.48 -10.83 -2.35
N THR A 243 -18.29 -10.55 -2.89
CA THR A 243 -18.00 -10.85 -4.31
C THR A 243 -18.00 -12.34 -4.60
N VAL A 244 -17.60 -13.20 -3.67
CA VAL A 244 -17.68 -14.67 -3.85
C VAL A 244 -19.11 -15.15 -3.69
N TYR A 245 -19.76 -14.71 -2.61
CA TYR A 245 -21.11 -15.14 -2.27
C TYR A 245 -22.13 -14.81 -3.35
N TYR A 246 -22.16 -13.56 -3.83
CA TYR A 246 -23.16 -13.14 -4.81
C TYR A 246 -22.83 -13.50 -6.27
N ASN A 247 -21.56 -13.76 -6.61
CA ASN A 247 -21.22 -14.13 -8.00
C ASN A 247 -21.18 -15.64 -8.24
N TYR A 248 -20.91 -16.46 -7.21
CA TYR A 248 -20.73 -17.90 -7.38
C TYR A 248 -21.70 -18.77 -6.56
N ILE A 249 -22.09 -18.34 -5.37
CA ILE A 249 -22.93 -19.16 -4.48
C ILE A 249 -24.40 -18.92 -4.76
N VAL A 250 -24.82 -17.64 -4.81
CA VAL A 250 -26.17 -17.26 -5.18
C VAL A 250 -26.22 -17.12 -6.69
N LYS A 251 -26.85 -18.09 -7.38
CA LYS A 251 -27.07 -17.96 -8.84
C LYS A 251 -27.89 -16.68 -9.09
N PRO A 252 -27.48 -15.81 -10.03
CA PRO A 252 -28.32 -14.68 -10.41
C PRO A 252 -29.67 -15.24 -10.91
N PRO A 253 -30.80 -14.60 -10.56
CA PRO A 253 -32.09 -15.02 -11.10
C PRO A 253 -32.00 -15.04 -12.63
N LYS A 254 -32.40 -16.15 -13.26
CA LYS A 254 -32.39 -16.27 -14.72
C LYS A 254 -33.18 -15.11 -15.31
N LYS A 255 -32.65 -14.49 -16.37
CA LYS A 255 -33.26 -13.35 -17.06
C LYS A 255 -34.71 -13.64 -17.50
N ASP A 256 -35.08 -14.92 -17.64
CA ASP A 256 -36.41 -15.40 -18.02
C ASP A 256 -37.49 -15.20 -16.93
N ASP A 257 -37.13 -15.05 -15.65
CA ASP A 257 -38.10 -14.90 -14.56
C ASP A 257 -38.61 -13.45 -14.40
N LYS A 258 -37.99 -12.47 -15.07
CA LYS A 258 -38.46 -11.07 -15.07
C LYS A 258 -39.50 -10.79 -16.15
N VAL A 259 -39.58 -11.59 -17.20
CA VAL A 259 -40.60 -11.44 -18.25
C VAL A 259 -41.93 -12.04 -17.78
N LYS A 260 -41.90 -13.17 -17.05
CA LYS A 260 -43.12 -13.82 -16.51
C LYS A 260 -43.80 -13.11 -15.33
N LYS A 261 -43.19 -12.06 -14.77
CA LYS A 261 -43.79 -11.25 -13.69
C LYS A 261 -44.34 -9.90 -14.18
N ALA A 262 -44.25 -9.64 -15.48
CA ALA A 262 -44.75 -8.42 -16.12
C ALA A 262 -45.92 -8.70 -17.09
N GLU A 263 -46.40 -9.95 -17.15
CA GLU A 263 -47.68 -10.36 -17.77
C GLU A 263 -48.72 -10.67 -16.70
#